data_AF-A0A290QC60-F1
#
_entry.id   AF-A0A290QC60-F1
#
_cell.length_a   1.000
_cell.length_b   1.000
_cell.length_c   1.000
_cell.angle_alpha   90.00
_cell.angle_beta   90.00
_cell.angle_gamma   90.00
#
_symmetry.space_group_name_H-M   'P 1'
#
loop_
_entity.id
_entity.type
_entity.pdbx_description
1 polymer ?
#
loop_
_entity_poly.entity_id
_entity_poly.type
_entity_poly.pdbx_seq_one_letter_code
_entity_poly.pdbx_strand_id
1 'polypeptide(L)'
;MSAIDEDDLPPTPKEKLSKAPSWIMVGFVIGCVFAYVADRELEKRRDKTPAPSPAPVAPAAPAEIPPGLRLSQNEIEAIFTQAEEGAVWENDITEIVVFNTRTGKFSDLIEVMRSGPYFYYRSITRLTRPLITAKAESGALILFTETDAGRAKRLESIPSFLRPAPPKLEP
;
A
#
# COMPACT_ATOMS: atom_id res chain seq x y z
N MET A 1 -36.71 38.83 -58.39
CA MET A 1 -36.39 37.71 -57.48
C MET A 1 -34.94 37.35 -57.69
N SER A 2 -34.22 37.27 -56.58
CA SER A 2 -32.79 37.47 -56.43
C SER A 2 -31.91 36.32 -56.91
N ALA A 3 -30.75 36.72 -57.44
CA ALA A 3 -29.42 36.11 -57.35
C ALA A 3 -29.30 34.58 -57.32
N ILE A 4 -28.78 34.06 -58.43
CA ILE A 4 -27.97 32.83 -58.47
C ILE A 4 -26.53 33.36 -58.43
N ASP A 5 -25.87 33.25 -57.29
CA ASP A 5 -24.41 33.20 -57.14
C ASP A 5 -24.14 32.98 -55.65
N GLU A 6 -23.44 31.90 -55.33
CA GLU A 6 -22.43 31.85 -54.26
C GLU A 6 -21.70 30.51 -54.40
N ASP A 7 -20.67 30.55 -55.23
CA ASP A 7 -19.36 29.94 -55.04
C ASP A 7 -19.20 28.72 -54.11
N ASP A 8 -18.79 27.62 -54.74
CA ASP A 8 -17.41 27.14 -54.60
C ASP A 8 -16.77 27.33 -53.21
N LEU A 9 -17.01 26.37 -52.31
CA LEU A 9 -16.18 26.16 -51.14
C LEU A 9 -15.59 24.74 -51.19
N PRO A 10 -14.26 24.59 -51.17
CA PRO A 10 -13.62 23.28 -51.22
C PRO A 10 -14.03 22.44 -50.01
N PRO A 11 -14.11 21.09 -50.13
CA PRO A 11 -14.36 20.25 -48.97
C PRO A 11 -13.26 20.53 -47.93
N THR A 12 -13.68 21.02 -46.77
CA THR A 12 -12.78 21.26 -45.64
C THR A 12 -12.02 19.96 -45.33
N PRO A 13 -10.68 19.99 -45.27
CA PRO A 13 -9.90 18.80 -44.93
C PRO A 13 -10.31 18.35 -43.51
N LYS A 14 -10.86 17.14 -43.39
CA LYS A 14 -11.04 16.49 -42.09
C LYS A 14 -9.67 16.38 -41.44
N GLU A 15 -9.43 17.21 -40.43
CA GLU A 15 -8.18 17.22 -39.68
C GLU A 15 -7.89 15.80 -39.20
N LYS A 16 -6.77 15.28 -39.68
CA LYS A 16 -6.24 13.98 -39.31
C LYS A 16 -6.01 14.03 -37.80
N LEU A 17 -6.81 13.28 -37.06
CA LEU A 17 -6.60 12.91 -35.65
C LEU A 17 -5.10 12.80 -35.40
N SER A 18 -4.58 13.79 -34.67
CA SER A 18 -3.16 13.95 -34.36
C SER A 18 -2.65 12.64 -33.78
N LYS A 19 -1.91 11.93 -34.62
CA LYS A 19 -1.42 10.59 -34.35
C LYS A 19 -0.05 10.73 -33.72
N ALA A 20 -0.03 11.08 -32.43
CA ALA A 20 1.12 10.87 -31.58
C ALA A 20 0.73 10.79 -30.10
N PRO A 21 1.43 9.99 -29.27
CA PRO A 21 2.65 9.26 -29.59
C PRO A 21 2.48 7.74 -29.46
N SER A 22 2.74 7.04 -30.56
CA SER A 22 3.02 5.59 -30.65
C SER A 22 3.96 5.08 -29.53
N TRP A 23 4.79 5.97 -28.98
CA TRP A 23 5.82 5.65 -28.01
C TRP A 23 5.30 5.15 -26.64
N ILE A 24 4.17 5.67 -26.15
CA ILE A 24 3.61 5.23 -24.85
C ILE A 24 3.12 3.78 -24.95
N MET A 25 2.47 3.44 -26.08
CA MET A 25 2.03 2.06 -26.33
C MET A 25 3.21 1.10 -26.50
N VAL A 26 4.31 1.54 -27.14
CA VAL A 26 5.53 0.73 -27.24
C VAL A 26 6.14 0.47 -25.85
N GLY A 27 6.25 1.50 -25.01
CA GLY A 27 6.73 1.34 -23.64
C GLY A 27 5.83 0.41 -22.81
N PHE A 28 4.51 0.54 -22.97
CA PHE A 28 3.54 -0.34 -22.30
C PHE A 28 3.68 -1.80 -22.74
N VAL A 29 3.77 -2.05 -24.06
CA VAL A 29 3.93 -3.42 -24.59
C VAL A 29 5.26 -4.04 -24.13
N ILE A 30 6.36 -3.28 -24.15
CA ILE A 30 7.66 -3.75 -23.63
C ILE A 30 7.55 -4.06 -22.13
N GLY A 31 6.89 -3.20 -21.36
CA GLY A 31 6.64 -3.42 -19.94
C GLY A 31 5.83 -4.69 -19.66
N CYS A 32 4.74 -4.92 -20.40
CA CYS A 32 3.93 -6.14 -20.29
C CYS A 32 4.72 -7.39 -20.65
N VAL A 33 5.53 -7.35 -21.71
CA VAL A 33 6.40 -8.47 -22.10
C VAL A 33 7.44 -8.76 -21.03
N PHE A 34 8.07 -7.71 -20.48
CA PHE A 34 9.06 -7.87 -19.42
C PHE A 34 8.45 -8.47 -18.14
N ALA A 35 7.30 -7.97 -17.71
CA ALA A 35 6.56 -8.52 -16.56
C ALA A 35 6.19 -9.99 -16.79
N TYR A 36 5.71 -10.33 -17.99
CA TYR A 36 5.36 -11.70 -18.34
C TYR A 36 6.57 -12.66 -18.32
N VAL A 37 7.73 -12.23 -18.84
CA VAL A 37 8.96 -13.03 -18.82
C VAL A 37 9.47 -13.22 -17.39
N ALA A 38 9.41 -12.16 -16.56
CA ALA A 38 9.82 -12.23 -15.17
C ALA A 38 8.95 -13.21 -14.37
N ASP A 39 7.63 -13.16 -14.55
CA ASP A 39 6.68 -14.04 -13.87
C ASP A 39 6.93 -15.52 -14.25
N ARG A 40 7.13 -15.79 -15.55
CA ARG A 40 7.44 -17.14 -16.03
C ARG A 40 8.75 -17.70 -15.49
N GLU A 41 9.77 -16.86 -15.33
CA GLU A 41 11.05 -17.28 -14.74
C GLU A 41 10.93 -17.53 -13.23
N LEU A 42 10.09 -16.77 -12.53
CA LEU A 42 9.77 -17.02 -11.12
C LEU A 42 8.98 -18.32 -10.93
N GLU A 43 7.99 -18.60 -11.79
CA GLU A 43 7.26 -19.88 -11.80
C GLU A 43 8.20 -21.05 -12.06
N LYS A 44 9.07 -20.94 -13.07
CA LYS A 44 10.06 -21.97 -13.39
C LYS A 44 11.04 -22.24 -12.23
N ARG A 45 11.36 -21.22 -11.42
CA ARG A 45 12.19 -21.37 -10.21
C ARG A 45 11.42 -22.00 -9.05
N ARG A 46 10.12 -21.72 -8.91
CA ARG A 46 9.26 -22.42 -7.94
C ARG A 46 9.20 -23.91 -8.23
N ASP A 47 8.98 -24.29 -9.49
CA ASP A 47 8.88 -25.69 -9.90
C ASP A 47 10.21 -26.45 -9.79
N LYS A 48 11.34 -25.73 -9.82
CA LYS A 48 12.68 -26.34 -9.71
C LYS A 48 13.20 -26.48 -8.29
N THR A 49 12.44 -26.09 -7.26
CA THR A 49 12.82 -26.33 -5.87
C THR A 49 12.66 -27.82 -5.57
N PRO A 50 13.74 -28.61 -5.41
CA PRO A 50 13.60 -30.02 -5.06
C PRO A 50 13.02 -30.09 -3.64
N ALA A 51 12.00 -30.92 -3.46
CA ALA A 51 11.47 -31.22 -2.13
C ALA A 51 12.61 -31.72 -1.22
N PRO A 52 12.78 -31.19 0.01
CA PRO A 52 13.80 -31.69 0.91
C PRO A 52 13.47 -33.14 1.31
N SER A 53 14.40 -34.05 1.01
CA SER A 53 14.37 -35.45 1.46
C SER A 53 14.35 -35.51 2.99
N PRO A 54 13.51 -36.34 3.62
CA PRO A 54 13.46 -36.43 5.07
C PRO A 54 14.69 -37.17 5.61
N ALA A 55 15.66 -36.43 6.14
CA ALA A 55 16.71 -36.96 7.00
C ALA A 55 16.23 -37.01 8.48
N PRO A 56 16.77 -37.92 9.31
CA PRO A 56 16.21 -38.23 10.63
C PRO A 56 16.18 -37.03 11.58
N VAL A 57 15.03 -36.86 12.23
CA VAL A 57 14.73 -35.75 13.15
C VAL A 57 15.62 -35.85 14.41
N ALA A 58 16.70 -35.08 14.44
CA ALA A 58 17.25 -34.60 15.71
C ALA A 58 16.32 -33.48 16.23
N PRO A 59 16.10 -33.36 17.55
CA PRO A 59 15.25 -32.31 18.10
C PRO A 59 15.81 -30.94 17.70
N ALA A 60 15.10 -30.26 16.81
CA ALA A 60 15.46 -28.94 16.34
C ALA A 60 15.36 -27.97 17.52
N ALA A 61 16.48 -27.35 17.90
CA ALA A 61 16.43 -26.06 18.55
C ALA A 61 15.53 -25.13 17.70
N PRO A 62 14.68 -24.28 18.30
CA PRO A 62 13.81 -23.39 17.55
C PRO A 62 14.61 -22.69 16.45
N ALA A 63 14.24 -22.94 15.20
CA ALA A 63 14.89 -22.31 14.06
C ALA A 63 14.66 -20.80 14.21
N GLU A 64 15.72 -20.09 14.62
CA GLU A 64 15.76 -18.64 14.59
C GLU A 64 15.59 -18.26 13.12
N ILE A 65 14.39 -17.81 12.76
CA ILE A 65 14.09 -17.32 11.42
C ILE A 65 15.13 -16.23 11.14
N PRO A 66 15.98 -16.36 10.10
CA PRO A 66 17.03 -15.38 9.86
C PRO A 66 16.39 -13.99 9.80
N PRO A 67 16.99 -12.96 10.46
CA PRO A 67 16.49 -11.59 10.39
C PRO A 67 16.66 -11.07 8.96
N GLY A 68 15.69 -11.42 8.11
CA GLY A 68 15.64 -11.06 6.70
C GLY A 68 14.81 -9.80 6.52
N LEU A 69 15.50 -8.73 6.12
CA LEU A 69 15.02 -7.49 5.51
C LEU A 69 13.73 -6.89 6.11
N ARG A 70 13.69 -6.73 7.43
CA ARG A 70 12.81 -5.69 8.00
C ARG A 70 13.43 -4.33 7.71
N LEU A 71 12.60 -3.30 7.54
CA LEU A 71 13.10 -1.94 7.51
C LEU A 71 13.89 -1.70 8.81
N SER A 72 15.07 -1.11 8.66
CA SER A 72 15.89 -0.68 9.78
C SER A 72 15.18 0.41 10.56
N GLN A 73 15.57 0.59 11.81
CA GLN A 73 15.01 1.61 12.69
C GLN A 73 15.13 3.02 12.07
N ASN A 74 16.27 3.33 11.43
CA ASN A 74 16.49 4.61 10.76
C ASN A 74 15.58 4.82 9.54
N GLU A 75 15.29 3.75 8.78
CA GLU A 75 14.36 3.84 7.65
C GLU A 75 12.94 4.10 8.14
N ILE A 76 12.52 3.42 9.22
CA ILE A 76 11.22 3.64 9.85
C ILE A 76 11.10 5.08 10.33
N GLU A 77 12.12 5.61 10.99
CA GLU A 77 12.16 7.00 11.45
C GLU A 77 12.04 7.98 10.28
N ALA A 78 12.83 7.81 9.21
CA ALA A 78 12.78 8.67 8.04
C ALA A 78 11.41 8.66 7.35
N ILE A 79 10.81 7.47 7.18
CA ILE A 79 9.47 7.32 6.60
C ILE A 79 8.42 7.96 7.51
N PHE A 80 8.53 7.76 8.82
CA PHE A 80 7.60 8.37 9.77
C PHE A 80 7.68 9.89 9.74
N THR A 81 8.87 10.48 9.77
CA THR A 81 9.05 11.94 9.68
C THR A 81 8.46 12.51 8.38
N GLN A 82 8.62 11.80 7.26
CA GLN A 82 8.04 12.24 6.00
C GLN A 82 6.50 12.19 6.00
N ALA A 83 5.92 11.21 6.70
CA ALA A 83 4.48 10.98 6.75
C ALA A 83 3.82 11.49 8.05
N GLU A 84 4.54 12.25 8.88
CA GLU A 84 4.12 12.65 10.24
C GLU A 84 2.78 13.40 10.23
N GLU A 85 2.49 14.15 9.16
CA GLU A 85 1.22 14.88 9.00
C GLU A 85 -0.01 13.96 9.06
N GLY A 86 0.15 12.68 8.69
CA GLY A 86 -0.90 11.66 8.79
C GLY A 86 -1.07 11.08 10.19
N ALA A 87 -0.15 11.35 11.12
CA ALA A 87 -0.13 10.76 12.45
C ALA A 87 -1.26 11.29 13.33
N VAL A 88 -2.03 10.36 13.89
CA VAL A 88 -3.06 10.69 14.87
C VAL A 88 -2.53 10.42 16.27
N TRP A 89 -2.38 11.49 17.03
CA TRP A 89 -1.81 11.47 18.38
C TRP A 89 -2.89 11.44 19.45
N GLU A 90 -2.69 10.60 20.47
CA GLU A 90 -3.46 10.62 21.70
C GLU A 90 -2.53 10.23 22.85
N ASN A 91 -2.48 11.07 23.88
CA ASN A 91 -1.52 10.99 24.99
C ASN A 91 -0.06 10.91 24.51
N ASP A 92 0.29 11.71 23.50
CA ASP A 92 1.63 11.73 22.89
C ASP A 92 2.09 10.39 22.29
N ILE A 93 1.14 9.49 22.04
CA ILE A 93 1.36 8.17 21.44
C ILE A 93 0.54 8.03 20.16
N THR A 94 1.17 7.45 19.14
CA THR A 94 0.52 6.99 17.92
C THR A 94 0.96 5.56 17.60
N GLU A 95 0.07 4.79 16.98
CA GLU A 95 0.39 3.44 16.53
C GLU A 95 0.41 3.41 15.00
N ILE A 96 1.44 2.79 14.45
CA ILE A 96 1.64 2.62 13.01
C ILE A 96 1.83 1.15 12.67
N VAL A 97 1.51 0.81 11.42
CA VAL A 97 1.86 -0.48 10.83
C VAL A 97 2.78 -0.27 9.67
N VAL A 98 3.93 -0.93 9.72
CA VAL A 98 4.98 -0.83 8.72
C VAL A 98 4.84 -1.97 7.70
N PHE A 99 5.07 -1.61 6.43
CA PHE A 99 5.09 -2.55 5.32
C PHE A 99 6.32 -3.46 5.42
N ASN A 100 6.06 -4.77 5.45
CA ASN A 100 7.11 -5.77 5.44
C ASN A 100 7.40 -6.18 4.00
N THR A 101 8.57 -5.79 3.50
CA THR A 101 9.00 -6.03 2.11
C THR A 101 9.16 -7.52 1.79
N ARG A 102 9.45 -8.36 2.79
CA ARG A 102 9.55 -9.81 2.63
C ARG A 102 8.19 -10.46 2.41
N THR A 103 7.17 -10.07 3.17
CA THR A 103 5.83 -10.67 3.04
C THR A 103 4.92 -9.92 2.06
N GLY A 104 5.32 -8.72 1.63
CA GLY A 104 4.50 -7.83 0.81
C GLY A 104 3.25 -7.33 1.53
N LYS A 105 3.29 -7.24 2.87
CA LYS A 105 2.11 -6.95 3.71
C LYS A 105 2.49 -6.05 4.88
N PHE A 106 1.54 -5.22 5.28
CA PHE A 106 1.57 -4.48 6.55
C PHE A 106 1.48 -5.46 7.71
N SER A 107 2.54 -5.58 8.50
CA SER A 107 2.61 -6.58 9.58
C SER A 107 3.47 -6.18 10.77
N ASP A 108 4.42 -5.27 10.60
CA ASP A 108 5.29 -4.83 11.69
C ASP A 108 4.59 -3.68 12.44
N LEU A 109 4.11 -3.97 13.65
CA LEU A 109 3.34 -3.03 14.46
C LEU A 109 4.28 -2.24 15.37
N ILE A 110 4.16 -0.91 15.35
CA ILE A 110 5.04 -0.01 16.10
C ILE A 110 4.21 1.05 16.82
N GLU A 111 4.52 1.25 18.08
CA GLU A 111 4.12 2.38 18.89
C GLU A 111 5.18 3.47 18.77
N VAL A 112 4.76 4.68 18.42
CA VAL A 112 5.60 5.87 18.34
C VAL A 112 5.16 6.83 19.44
N MET A 113 6.09 7.18 20.31
CA MET A 113 5.90 8.13 21.39
C MET A 113 6.69 9.40 21.10
N ARG A 114 6.04 10.56 21.22
CA ARG A 114 6.72 11.85 21.11
C ARG A 114 7.08 12.38 22.49
N SER A 115 8.27 12.95 22.61
CA SER A 115 8.69 13.67 23.82
C SER A 115 9.55 14.87 23.40
N GLY A 116 8.92 16.04 23.40
CA GLY A 116 9.54 17.26 22.88
C GLY A 116 9.83 17.11 21.37
N PRO A 117 11.09 17.30 20.93
CA PRO A 117 11.47 17.17 19.52
C PRO A 117 11.84 15.73 19.09
N TYR A 118 11.76 14.76 20.00
CA TYR A 118 12.23 13.39 19.76
C TYR A 118 11.07 12.39 19.64
N PHE A 119 11.26 11.42 18.75
CA PHE A 119 10.38 10.27 18.60
C PHE A 119 11.06 9.00 19.12
N TYR A 120 10.31 8.22 19.89
CA TYR A 120 10.73 6.92 20.40
C TYR A 120 9.85 5.85 19.79
N TYR A 121 10.48 4.76 19.34
CA TYR A 121 9.81 3.69 18.61
C TYR A 121 9.90 2.39 19.38
N ARG A 122 8.78 1.68 19.46
CA ARG A 122 8.67 0.42 20.17
C ARG A 122 7.83 -0.56 19.38
N SER A 123 8.33 -1.77 19.17
CA SER A 123 7.52 -2.84 18.57
C SER A 123 6.44 -3.30 19.56
N ILE A 124 5.22 -3.49 19.04
CA ILE A 124 4.07 -3.99 19.80
C ILE A 124 3.54 -5.29 19.16
N THR A 125 2.84 -6.10 19.93
CA THR A 125 2.30 -7.40 19.45
C THR A 125 0.90 -7.29 18.87
N ARG A 126 0.17 -6.24 19.21
CA ARG A 126 -1.19 -5.94 18.74
C ARG A 126 -1.43 -4.44 18.74
N LEU A 127 -2.26 -3.97 17.81
CA LEU A 127 -2.77 -2.60 17.84
C LEU A 127 -3.83 -2.46 18.92
N THR A 128 -3.84 -1.32 19.60
CA THR A 128 -4.96 -0.92 20.46
C THR A 128 -6.01 -0.14 19.69
N ARG A 129 -5.62 0.44 18.54
CA ARG A 129 -6.47 1.27 17.69
C ARG A 129 -6.73 0.66 16.31
N PRO A 130 -7.90 0.91 15.69
CA PRO A 130 -8.18 0.41 14.34
C PRO A 130 -7.38 1.17 13.28
N LEU A 131 -7.01 0.48 12.19
CA LEU A 131 -6.29 1.06 11.07
C LEU A 131 -7.14 2.05 10.25
N ILE A 132 -6.50 3.11 9.75
CA ILE A 132 -7.07 4.02 8.75
C ILE A 132 -6.74 3.46 7.37
N THR A 133 -7.54 2.51 6.90
CA THR A 133 -7.35 1.92 5.56
C THR A 133 -7.73 2.87 4.43
N ALA A 134 -8.58 3.87 4.70
CA ALA A 134 -9.07 4.82 3.70
C ALA A 134 -7.98 5.75 3.13
N LYS A 135 -6.86 5.91 3.85
CA LYS A 135 -5.72 6.75 3.44
C LYS A 135 -4.52 5.95 2.93
N ALA A 136 -4.69 4.65 2.68
CA ALA A 136 -3.62 3.84 2.10
C ALA A 136 -3.40 4.24 0.64
N GLU A 137 -2.53 5.21 0.40
CA GLU A 137 -2.10 5.57 -0.95
C GLU A 137 -1.29 4.42 -1.58
N SER A 138 -1.36 4.29 -2.90
CA SER A 138 -0.57 3.30 -3.64
C SER A 138 0.91 3.58 -3.43
N GLY A 139 1.62 2.67 -2.75
CA GLY A 139 3.04 2.81 -2.42
C GLY A 139 3.35 3.28 -0.99
N ALA A 140 2.33 3.46 -0.13
CA ALA A 140 2.55 3.78 1.28
C ALA A 140 3.38 2.67 1.98
N LEU A 141 4.39 3.08 2.76
CA LEU A 141 5.22 2.16 3.55
C LEU A 141 4.79 2.06 5.01
N ILE A 142 3.96 2.99 5.48
CA ILE A 142 3.32 2.95 6.80
C ILE A 142 1.83 3.26 6.71
N LEU A 143 1.06 2.68 7.63
CA LEU A 143 -0.34 2.99 7.85
C LEU A 143 -0.55 3.51 9.26
N PHE A 144 -1.43 4.49 9.40
CA PHE A 144 -1.80 5.07 10.69
C PHE A 144 -3.05 4.42 11.27
N THR A 145 -3.17 4.54 12.58
CA THR A 145 -4.37 4.16 13.33
C THR A 145 -5.30 5.35 13.57
N GLU A 146 -6.57 5.05 13.80
CA GLU A 146 -7.61 6.03 14.09
C GLU A 146 -7.78 6.20 15.60
N THR A 147 -8.12 7.41 16.06
CA THR A 147 -8.59 7.64 17.43
C THR A 147 -10.03 7.20 17.61
N ASP A 148 -10.42 6.92 18.85
CA ASP A 148 -11.82 6.59 19.18
C ASP A 148 -12.80 7.70 18.77
N ALA A 149 -12.40 8.97 18.90
CA ALA A 149 -13.20 10.11 18.45
C ALA A 149 -13.36 10.15 16.92
N GLY A 150 -12.29 9.88 16.17
CA GLY A 150 -12.36 9.78 14.70
C GLY A 150 -13.26 8.63 14.27
N ARG A 151 -13.12 7.49 14.94
CA ARG A 151 -13.94 6.30 14.72
C ARG A 151 -15.42 6.59 14.97
N ALA A 152 -15.76 7.24 16.07
CA ALA A 152 -17.14 7.60 16.40
C ALA A 152 -17.75 8.46 15.27
N LYS A 153 -17.05 9.52 14.84
CA LYS A 153 -17.48 10.37 13.71
C LYS A 153 -17.66 9.58 12.41
N ARG A 154 -16.73 8.67 12.11
CA ARG A 154 -16.83 7.79 10.94
C ARG A 154 -18.07 6.91 11.03
N LEU A 155 -18.32 6.26 12.17
CA LEU A 155 -19.49 5.41 12.37
C LEU A 155 -20.81 6.20 12.30
N GLU A 156 -20.81 7.46 12.73
CA GLU A 156 -21.95 8.38 12.58
C GLU A 156 -22.24 8.69 11.10
N SER A 157 -21.20 8.85 10.28
CA SER A 157 -21.35 9.11 8.84
C SER A 157 -21.80 7.88 8.03
N ILE A 158 -21.60 6.66 8.56
CA ILE A 158 -22.02 5.42 7.91
C ILE A 158 -23.54 5.24 8.10
N PRO A 159 -24.31 4.98 7.02
CA PRO A 159 -25.73 4.68 7.12
C PRO A 159 -25.99 3.53 8.11
N SER A 160 -27.04 3.65 8.92
CA SER A 160 -27.30 2.74 10.05
C SER A 160 -27.34 1.25 9.66
N PHE A 161 -27.79 0.94 8.45
CA PHE A 161 -27.90 -0.42 7.91
C PHE A 161 -26.57 -1.01 7.40
N LEU A 162 -25.50 -0.20 7.26
CA LEU A 162 -24.14 -0.62 6.92
C LEU A 162 -23.18 -0.54 8.12
N ARG A 163 -23.67 -0.11 9.28
CA ARG A 163 -22.83 0.05 10.47
C ARG A 163 -22.42 -1.32 11.02
N PRO A 164 -21.13 -1.58 11.26
CA PRO A 164 -20.69 -2.82 11.87
C PRO A 164 -21.27 -2.95 13.29
N ALA A 165 -21.57 -4.18 13.71
CA ALA A 165 -22.11 -4.46 15.04
C ALA A 165 -21.14 -3.95 16.14
N PRO A 166 -21.66 -3.38 17.24
CA PRO A 166 -20.80 -2.97 18.35
C PRO A 166 -20.06 -4.19 18.92
N PRO A 167 -18.81 -4.03 19.37
CA PRO A 167 -18.08 -5.11 20.03
C PRO A 167 -18.89 -5.58 21.24
N LYS A 168 -19.10 -6.89 21.35
CA LYS A 168 -19.75 -7.48 22.54
C LYS A 168 -18.80 -7.27 23.72
N LEU A 169 -19.25 -6.52 24.72
CA LEU A 169 -18.59 -6.46 26.02
C LEU A 169 -18.89 -7.81 26.69
N GLU A 170 -17.90 -8.69 26.79
CA GLU A 170 -18.00 -9.86 27.66
C GLU A 170 -17.92 -9.38 29.13
N PRO A 171 -18.82 -9.87 30.01
CA PRO A 171 -18.93 -9.41 31.40
C PRO A 171 -17.76 -9.86 32.29
#